data_AF-A0A937WU62-F1
#
_entry.id   AF-A0A937WU62-F1
#
_cell.length_a   1.000
_cell.length_b   1.000
_cell.length_c   1.000
_cell.angle_alpha   90.00
_cell.angle_beta   90.00
_cell.angle_gamma   90.00
#
_symmetry.space_group_name_H-M   'P 1'
#
loop_
_entity.id
_entity.type
_entity.pdbx_description
1 polymer ?
#
loop_
_entity_poly.entity_id
_entity_poly.type
_entity_poly.pdbx_seq_one_letter_code
_entity_poly.pdbx_strand_id
1 'polypeptide(L)'
;MSLPIITAALILRKKTLIHEQNVKPGRANKLLSYCVDKIAISFEKTKDFFKKKNVILTGNPLRRELLNIDKLTAIKEFSLSGDKFHILIMGGSQGAHRINLLALETFSSFNGLMKDKLQLIHITGNKDYKRVKDGYNMLGIDARVFSFLDEVGYAYTASDLVIARSGATTISEILFFGLPAILIPYPYARTHQTLNAKLLEDKGCCILWEEDKISKKELENSLLRLYNNKSLLKQMSKNCNRLFIVDSTKKLADLVEGKPRASS
;
A
#
# COMPACT_ATOMS: atom_id res chain seq x y z
N MET A 1 11.12 14.27 -6.58
CA MET A 1 12.35 15.08 -6.46
C MET A 1 11.91 16.55 -6.44
N SER A 2 11.61 17.10 -5.26
CA SER A 2 10.98 18.42 -5.11
C SER A 2 11.96 19.57 -4.97
N LEU A 3 13.21 19.32 -4.56
CA LEU A 3 14.15 20.36 -4.15
C LEU A 3 14.53 21.36 -5.27
N PRO A 4 15.04 20.95 -6.45
CA PRO A 4 15.49 21.91 -7.46
C PRO A 4 14.34 22.76 -8.02
N ILE A 5 13.19 22.14 -8.29
CA ILE A 5 12.02 22.81 -8.87
C ILE A 5 11.44 23.83 -7.88
N ILE A 6 11.30 23.45 -6.61
CA ILE A 6 10.76 24.35 -5.58
C ILE A 6 11.75 25.48 -5.30
N THR A 7 13.06 25.21 -5.24
CA THR A 7 14.06 26.26 -5.08
C THR A 7 14.01 27.27 -6.22
N ALA A 8 13.88 26.84 -7.48
CA ALA A 8 13.72 27.74 -8.62
C ALA A 8 12.44 28.59 -8.50
N ALA A 9 11.31 27.99 -8.12
CA ALA A 9 10.05 28.71 -7.90
C ALA A 9 10.15 29.77 -6.79
N LEU A 10 10.88 29.47 -5.70
CA LEU A 10 11.16 30.43 -4.62
C LEU A 10 12.00 31.61 -5.13
N ILE A 11 13.06 31.36 -5.90
CA ILE A 11 13.91 32.41 -6.49
C ILE A 11 13.08 33.31 -7.41
N LEU A 12 12.19 32.73 -8.21
CA LEU A 12 11.30 33.44 -9.13
C LEU A 12 10.06 34.06 -8.44
N ARG A 13 9.99 34.02 -7.10
CA ARG A 13 8.87 34.52 -6.28
C ARG A 13 7.49 34.00 -6.72
N LYS A 14 7.44 32.75 -7.19
CA LYS A 14 6.19 32.06 -7.54
C LYS A 14 5.57 31.42 -6.29
N LYS A 15 4.26 31.16 -6.33
CA LYS A 15 3.57 30.41 -5.28
C LYS A 15 4.07 28.97 -5.26
N THR A 16 4.34 28.46 -4.07
CA THR A 16 4.98 27.16 -3.85
C THR A 16 4.17 26.27 -2.93
N LEU A 17 4.07 25.00 -3.31
CA LEU A 17 3.44 23.96 -2.53
C LEU A 17 4.28 22.69 -2.62
N ILE A 18 4.41 21.98 -1.51
CA ILE A 18 4.93 20.61 -1.47
C ILE A 18 3.85 19.65 -0.98
N HIS A 19 3.96 18.40 -1.38
CA HIS A 19 3.10 17.32 -0.91
C HIS A 19 3.95 16.24 -0.24
N GLU A 20 3.61 15.89 1.01
CA GLU A 20 4.24 14.81 1.75
C GLU A 20 3.29 13.61 1.85
N GLN A 21 3.72 12.51 1.25
CA GLN A 21 2.94 11.28 1.15
C GLN A 21 3.16 10.34 2.34
N ASN A 22 4.29 10.46 3.04
CA ASN A 22 4.62 9.59 4.17
C ASN A 22 4.18 10.19 5.51
N VAL A 23 4.04 9.33 6.52
CA VAL A 23 3.82 9.78 7.90
C VAL A 23 4.99 10.64 8.39
N LYS A 24 6.23 10.19 8.14
CA LYS A 24 7.44 10.96 8.46
C LYS A 24 7.94 11.68 7.21
N PRO A 25 8.10 13.02 7.25
CA PRO A 25 8.55 13.76 6.08
C PRO A 25 9.95 13.39 5.62
N GLY A 26 10.14 13.34 4.31
CA GLY A 26 11.47 13.20 3.70
C GLY A 26 12.35 14.42 4.00
N ARG A 27 13.69 14.26 3.96
CA ARG A 27 14.64 15.35 4.26
C ARG A 27 14.41 16.59 3.41
N ALA A 28 14.17 16.42 2.11
CA ALA A 28 13.89 17.51 1.18
C ALA A 28 12.60 18.26 1.55
N ASN A 29 11.50 17.53 1.80
CA ASN A 29 10.23 18.13 2.20
C ASN A 29 10.33 18.82 3.56
N LYS A 30 11.07 18.25 4.52
CA LYS A 30 11.34 18.87 5.81
C LYS A 30 12.12 20.18 5.66
N LEU A 31 13.15 20.21 4.82
CA LEU A 31 13.92 21.43 4.54
C LEU A 31 13.07 22.49 3.83
N LEU A 32 12.34 22.11 2.79
CA LEU A 32 11.48 23.02 2.02
C LEU A 32 10.30 23.57 2.84
N SER A 33 9.86 22.84 3.87
CA SER A 33 8.72 23.22 4.70
C SER A 33 8.83 24.60 5.33
N TYR A 34 10.05 25.09 5.55
CA TYR A 34 10.28 26.43 6.11
C TYR A 34 9.95 27.55 5.10
N CYS A 35 10.18 27.31 3.81
CA CYS A 35 10.16 28.36 2.78
C CYS A 35 8.89 28.34 1.91
N VAL A 36 8.25 27.19 1.74
CA VAL A 36 7.09 27.04 0.82
C VAL A 36 5.81 27.68 1.36
N ASP A 37 4.90 28.17 0.52
CA ASP A 37 3.65 28.82 0.98
C ASP A 37 2.71 27.85 1.72
N LYS A 38 2.54 26.64 1.18
CA LYS A 38 1.62 25.62 1.70
C LYS A 38 2.25 24.23 1.69
N ILE A 39 1.80 23.37 2.61
CA ILE A 39 2.22 21.97 2.69
C ILE A 39 0.96 21.10 2.66
N ALA A 40 0.82 20.28 1.63
CA ALA A 40 -0.18 19.24 1.57
C ALA A 40 0.36 17.96 2.21
N ILE A 41 -0.45 17.24 2.98
CA ILE A 41 -0.07 15.99 3.63
C ILE A 41 -1.09 14.88 3.39
N SER A 42 -0.63 13.65 3.37
CA SER A 42 -1.49 12.48 3.21
C SER A 42 -2.08 11.92 4.50
N PHE A 43 -1.39 12.11 5.64
CA PHE A 43 -1.84 11.60 6.94
C PHE A 43 -1.87 12.70 7.98
N GLU A 44 -2.87 12.70 8.86
CA GLU A 44 -3.00 13.72 9.91
C GLU A 44 -1.77 13.78 10.83
N LYS A 45 -1.21 12.60 11.19
CA LYS A 45 0.00 12.46 12.02
C LYS A 45 1.25 13.12 11.40
N THR A 46 1.24 13.39 10.09
CA THR A 46 2.34 14.10 9.42
C THR A 46 2.42 15.56 9.88
N LYS A 47 1.32 16.17 10.37
CA LYS A 47 1.32 17.56 10.88
C LYS A 47 2.34 17.78 11.98
N ASP A 48 2.52 16.80 12.87
CA ASP A 48 3.40 16.87 14.04
C ASP A 48 4.89 17.10 13.67
N PHE A 49 5.27 16.81 12.42
CA PHE A 49 6.63 16.99 11.93
C PHE A 49 6.91 18.37 11.36
N PHE A 50 5.89 19.22 11.20
CA PHE A 50 6.01 20.55 10.60
C PHE A 50 5.65 21.64 11.61
N LYS A 51 6.51 22.67 11.71
CA LYS A 51 6.26 23.84 12.57
C LYS A 51 5.37 24.91 11.91
N LYS A 52 5.06 24.74 10.62
CA LYS A 52 4.33 25.74 9.82
C LYS A 52 2.83 25.66 10.11
N LYS A 53 2.13 26.80 10.12
CA LYS A 53 0.66 26.87 10.29
C LYS A 53 -0.13 26.38 9.06
N ASN A 54 0.44 26.48 7.85
CA ASN A 54 -0.25 26.17 6.59
C ASN A 54 -0.05 24.71 6.13
N VAL A 55 -0.35 23.76 7.02
CA VAL A 55 -0.30 22.32 6.73
C VAL A 55 -1.72 21.79 6.54
N ILE A 56 -2.00 21.22 5.38
CA ILE A 56 -3.36 20.91 4.91
C ILE A 56 -3.46 19.42 4.60
N LEU A 57 -4.37 18.74 5.28
CA LEU A 57 -4.67 17.33 5.01
C LEU A 57 -5.43 17.21 3.69
N THR A 58 -4.75 16.70 2.66
CA THR A 58 -5.36 16.42 1.36
C THR A 58 -5.59 14.92 1.17
N GLY A 59 -4.78 14.05 1.80
CA GLY A 59 -4.71 12.64 1.43
C GLY A 59 -3.65 12.41 0.35
N ASN A 60 -3.56 11.19 -0.17
CA ASN A 60 -2.66 10.85 -1.28
C ASN A 60 -3.48 10.65 -2.56
N PRO A 61 -3.23 11.41 -3.63
CA PRO A 61 -3.86 11.17 -4.93
C PRO A 61 -3.59 9.74 -5.39
N LEU A 62 -4.63 9.10 -5.92
CA LEU A 62 -4.53 7.77 -6.50
C LEU A 62 -4.44 7.86 -8.02
N ARG A 63 -3.95 6.78 -8.63
CA ARG A 63 -3.93 6.64 -10.08
C ARG A 63 -5.36 6.48 -10.60
N ARG A 64 -5.61 6.97 -11.82
CA ARG A 64 -6.96 6.96 -12.42
C ARG A 64 -7.45 5.54 -12.70
N GLU A 65 -6.55 4.62 -13.02
CA GLU A 65 -6.87 3.22 -13.30
C GLU A 65 -7.38 2.41 -12.07
N LEU A 66 -7.41 3.02 -10.88
CA LEU A 66 -7.89 2.36 -9.66
C LEU A 66 -9.39 2.51 -9.42
N LEU A 67 -10.12 3.23 -10.29
CA LEU A 67 -11.53 3.58 -10.06
C LEU A 67 -12.51 2.63 -10.74
N ASN A 68 -13.58 2.23 -10.03
CA ASN A 68 -14.80 1.57 -10.54
C ASN A 68 -14.63 0.18 -11.19
N ILE A 69 -13.90 -0.73 -10.53
CA ILE A 69 -13.82 -2.14 -10.96
C ILE A 69 -14.76 -2.99 -10.09
N ASP A 70 -15.62 -3.79 -10.71
CA ASP A 70 -16.44 -4.78 -10.02
C ASP A 70 -15.62 -6.04 -9.63
N LYS A 71 -15.92 -6.63 -8.47
CA LYS A 71 -15.17 -7.79 -7.94
C LYS A 71 -15.28 -9.03 -8.82
N LEU A 72 -16.44 -9.29 -9.43
CA LEU A 72 -16.60 -10.44 -10.32
C LEU A 72 -15.79 -10.23 -11.61
N THR A 73 -15.77 -9.01 -12.14
CA THR A 73 -14.90 -8.67 -13.27
C THR A 73 -13.43 -8.90 -12.93
N ALA A 74 -12.97 -8.46 -11.76
CA ALA A 74 -11.59 -8.65 -11.34
C ALA A 74 -11.20 -10.11 -11.10
N ILE A 75 -12.08 -10.91 -10.51
CA ILE A 75 -11.87 -12.35 -10.35
C ILE A 75 -11.76 -13.04 -11.72
N LYS A 76 -12.61 -12.66 -12.69
CA LYS A 76 -12.57 -13.20 -14.06
C LYS A 76 -11.29 -12.84 -14.80
N GLU A 77 -10.82 -11.60 -14.67
CA GLU A 77 -9.58 -11.11 -15.30
C GLU A 77 -8.39 -12.03 -15.00
N PHE A 78 -8.29 -12.51 -13.75
CA PHE A 78 -7.21 -13.41 -13.34
C PHE A 78 -7.58 -14.90 -13.44
N SER A 79 -8.74 -15.24 -13.98
CA SER A 79 -9.26 -16.62 -14.01
C SER A 79 -9.23 -17.27 -12.61
N LEU A 80 -9.73 -16.54 -11.62
CA LEU A 80 -9.84 -16.96 -10.22
C LEU A 80 -11.24 -17.54 -9.93
N SER A 81 -11.36 -18.26 -8.81
CA SER A 81 -12.58 -18.88 -8.34
C SER A 81 -13.22 -18.05 -7.24
N GLY A 82 -14.48 -17.67 -7.41
CA GLY A 82 -15.16 -16.73 -6.49
C GLY A 82 -15.41 -17.26 -5.06
N ASP A 83 -15.25 -18.56 -4.83
CA ASP A 83 -15.43 -19.23 -3.54
C ASP A 83 -14.14 -19.36 -2.71
N LYS A 84 -12.99 -19.02 -3.28
CA LYS A 84 -11.68 -19.10 -2.62
C LYS A 84 -11.29 -17.78 -1.99
N PHE A 85 -10.31 -17.84 -1.08
CA PHE A 85 -9.74 -16.65 -0.45
C PHE A 85 -8.54 -16.17 -1.26
N HIS A 86 -8.58 -14.91 -1.69
CA HIS A 86 -7.63 -14.34 -2.62
C HIS A 86 -6.59 -13.48 -1.90
N ILE A 87 -5.31 -13.74 -2.16
CA ILE A 87 -4.21 -13.01 -1.52
C ILE A 87 -3.37 -12.32 -2.60
N LEU A 88 -3.27 -11.00 -2.52
CA LEU A 88 -2.32 -10.21 -3.31
C LEU A 88 -0.99 -10.11 -2.57
N ILE A 89 0.11 -10.43 -3.24
CA ILE A 89 1.47 -10.31 -2.72
C ILE A 89 2.26 -9.37 -3.62
N MET A 90 2.82 -8.30 -3.06
CA MET A 90 3.56 -7.32 -3.86
C MET A 90 4.65 -6.56 -3.09
N GLY A 91 5.76 -6.30 -3.76
CA GLY A 91 6.92 -5.59 -3.20
C GLY A 91 7.00 -4.08 -3.48
N GLY A 92 6.04 -3.51 -4.23
CA GLY A 92 6.20 -2.22 -4.89
C GLY A 92 6.88 -2.36 -6.27
N SER A 93 7.18 -1.24 -6.93
CA SER A 93 7.58 -1.21 -8.35
C SER A 93 8.88 -1.94 -8.69
N GLN A 94 9.75 -2.19 -7.70
CA GLN A 94 11.03 -2.92 -7.89
C GLN A 94 10.93 -4.40 -7.48
N GLY A 95 9.77 -4.85 -7.01
CA GLY A 95 9.63 -6.14 -6.32
C GLY A 95 10.26 -6.13 -4.93
N ALA A 96 10.04 -7.21 -4.18
CA ALA A 96 10.60 -7.39 -2.85
C ALA A 96 11.10 -8.81 -2.67
N HIS A 97 12.39 -9.03 -2.99
CA HIS A 97 13.01 -10.34 -2.98
C HIS A 97 12.75 -11.14 -1.70
N ARG A 98 12.91 -10.50 -0.52
CA ARG A 98 12.63 -11.17 0.76
C ARG A 98 11.16 -11.59 0.92
N ILE A 99 10.20 -10.77 0.47
CA ILE A 99 8.77 -11.12 0.49
C ILE A 99 8.50 -12.26 -0.49
N ASN A 100 9.09 -12.23 -1.69
CA ASN A 100 8.94 -13.25 -2.71
C ASN A 100 9.37 -14.63 -2.19
N LEU A 101 10.55 -14.71 -1.57
CA LEU A 101 11.06 -15.94 -0.97
C LEU A 101 10.24 -16.38 0.24
N LEU A 102 9.91 -15.46 1.14
CA LEU A 102 9.12 -15.77 2.33
C LEU A 102 7.73 -16.31 1.96
N ALA A 103 7.11 -15.79 0.90
CA ALA A 103 5.86 -16.30 0.39
C ALA A 103 6.01 -17.76 -0.10
N LEU A 104 7.02 -18.07 -0.93
CA LEU A 104 7.29 -19.45 -1.36
C LEU A 104 7.51 -20.39 -0.17
N GLU A 105 8.35 -19.97 0.79
CA GLU A 105 8.61 -20.72 2.02
C GLU A 105 7.32 -21.00 2.80
N THR A 106 6.45 -19.99 2.92
CA THR A 106 5.18 -20.08 3.68
C THR A 106 4.15 -20.95 2.98
N PHE A 107 3.87 -20.72 1.70
CA PHE A 107 2.88 -21.53 0.99
C PHE A 107 3.33 -22.98 0.79
N SER A 108 4.64 -23.27 0.91
CA SER A 108 5.13 -24.66 0.92
C SER A 108 4.72 -25.48 2.15
N SER A 109 4.45 -24.87 3.33
CA SER A 109 3.95 -25.63 4.51
C SER A 109 2.47 -25.93 4.47
N PHE A 110 1.68 -25.23 3.66
CA PHE A 110 0.25 -25.46 3.63
C PHE A 110 -0.04 -26.86 3.09
N ASN A 111 -0.90 -27.60 3.78
CA ASN A 111 -1.37 -28.91 3.32
C ASN A 111 -2.38 -28.76 2.17
N GLY A 112 -2.73 -29.86 1.49
CA GLY A 112 -3.66 -29.84 0.34
C GLY A 112 -4.98 -29.12 0.63
N LEU A 113 -5.59 -29.39 1.79
CA LEU A 113 -6.85 -28.75 2.20
C LEU A 113 -6.76 -27.22 2.32
N MET A 114 -5.64 -26.67 2.76
CA MET A 114 -5.44 -25.22 2.80
C MET A 114 -5.05 -24.66 1.44
N LYS A 115 -4.25 -25.39 0.64
CA LYS A 115 -3.92 -24.99 -0.73
C LYS A 115 -5.18 -24.82 -1.59
N ASP A 116 -6.14 -25.73 -1.47
CA ASP A 116 -7.37 -25.69 -2.28
C ASP A 116 -8.29 -24.52 -1.95
N LYS A 117 -8.14 -23.90 -0.79
CA LYS A 117 -8.97 -22.78 -0.33
C LYS A 117 -8.41 -21.40 -0.68
N LEU A 118 -7.20 -21.33 -1.21
CA LEU A 118 -6.48 -20.08 -1.47
C LEU A 118 -6.14 -19.93 -2.95
N GLN A 119 -6.14 -18.70 -3.43
CA GLN A 119 -5.54 -18.35 -4.71
C GLN A 119 -4.69 -17.09 -4.56
N LEU A 120 -3.55 -17.06 -5.26
CA LEU A 120 -2.58 -15.98 -5.12
C LEU A 120 -2.52 -15.13 -6.38
N ILE A 121 -2.43 -13.82 -6.20
CA ILE A 121 -1.93 -12.89 -7.22
C ILE A 121 -0.58 -12.38 -6.70
N HIS A 122 0.53 -12.68 -7.38
CA HIS A 122 1.86 -12.33 -6.91
C HIS A 122 2.60 -11.47 -7.92
N ILE A 123 2.83 -10.20 -7.57
CA ILE A 123 3.60 -9.23 -8.36
C ILE A 123 5.04 -9.18 -7.81
N THR A 124 5.95 -9.87 -8.49
CA THR A 124 7.27 -10.23 -7.94
C THR A 124 8.35 -9.20 -8.23
N GLY A 125 8.20 -8.41 -9.29
CA GLY A 125 9.31 -7.74 -9.96
C GLY A 125 10.05 -8.66 -10.93
N ASN A 126 10.72 -8.07 -11.92
CA ASN A 126 11.42 -8.79 -12.99
C ASN A 126 12.45 -9.81 -12.49
N LYS A 127 13.18 -9.49 -11.42
CA LYS A 127 14.31 -10.31 -10.93
C LYS A 127 13.90 -11.69 -10.41
N ASP A 128 12.73 -11.78 -9.79
CA ASP A 128 12.25 -13.00 -9.13
C ASP A 128 11.12 -13.71 -9.86
N TYR A 129 10.63 -13.12 -10.96
CA TYR A 129 9.46 -13.64 -11.69
C TYR A 129 9.55 -15.13 -11.99
N LYS A 130 10.63 -15.56 -12.65
CA LYS A 130 10.82 -16.96 -13.04
C LYS A 130 10.89 -17.87 -11.80
N ARG A 131 11.70 -17.49 -10.81
CA ARG A 131 11.88 -18.25 -9.55
C ARG A 131 10.55 -18.49 -8.84
N VAL A 132 9.74 -17.44 -8.69
CA VAL A 132 8.47 -17.53 -7.96
C VAL A 132 7.43 -18.32 -8.75
N LYS A 133 7.34 -18.08 -10.06
CA LYS A 133 6.43 -18.83 -10.93
C LYS A 133 6.73 -20.33 -10.90
N ASP A 134 7.98 -20.70 -11.11
CA ASP A 134 8.41 -22.10 -11.10
C ASP A 134 8.24 -22.73 -9.71
N GLY A 135 8.53 -21.96 -8.65
CA GLY A 135 8.32 -22.38 -7.27
C GLY A 135 6.87 -22.71 -6.93
N TYR A 136 5.92 -21.86 -7.30
CA TYR A 136 4.49 -22.15 -7.08
C TYR A 136 4.01 -23.33 -7.90
N ASN A 137 4.43 -23.45 -9.16
CA ASN A 137 4.08 -24.58 -10.01
C ASN A 137 4.56 -25.91 -9.40
N MET A 138 5.82 -25.98 -8.95
CA MET A 138 6.38 -27.17 -8.32
C MET A 138 5.65 -27.54 -7.02
N LEU A 139 5.19 -26.54 -6.27
CA LEU A 139 4.43 -26.73 -5.03
C LEU A 139 2.95 -27.04 -5.26
N GLY A 140 2.44 -26.96 -6.50
CA GLY A 140 1.01 -27.09 -6.80
C GLY A 140 0.15 -25.98 -6.17
N ILE A 141 0.69 -24.76 -6.07
CA ILE A 141 -0.05 -23.60 -5.54
C ILE A 141 -0.72 -22.87 -6.71
N ASP A 142 -2.03 -22.65 -6.60
CA ASP A 142 -2.78 -21.87 -7.61
C ASP A 142 -2.45 -20.37 -7.48
N ALA A 143 -1.51 -19.93 -8.31
CA ALA A 143 -1.00 -18.57 -8.31
C ALA A 143 -0.97 -17.97 -9.72
N ARG A 144 -1.38 -16.71 -9.84
CA ARG A 144 -1.13 -15.86 -11.00
C ARG A 144 0.06 -14.97 -10.68
N VAL A 145 1.20 -15.29 -11.31
CA VAL A 145 2.47 -14.60 -11.06
C VAL A 145 2.74 -13.60 -12.17
N PHE A 146 3.11 -12.38 -11.79
CA PHE A 146 3.41 -11.28 -12.70
C PHE A 146 4.74 -10.63 -12.32
N SER A 147 5.55 -10.27 -13.31
CA SER A 147 6.74 -9.46 -13.06
C SER A 147 6.38 -7.99 -12.79
N PHE A 148 5.32 -7.52 -13.45
CA PHE A 148 4.72 -6.20 -13.33
C PHE A 148 3.26 -6.27 -13.78
N LEU A 149 2.42 -5.37 -13.28
CA LEU A 149 1.00 -5.28 -13.62
C LEU A 149 0.62 -3.80 -13.75
N ASP A 150 0.24 -3.37 -14.95
CA ASP A 150 -0.21 -1.99 -15.21
C ASP A 150 -1.49 -1.68 -14.42
N GLU A 151 -2.51 -2.53 -14.58
CA GLU A 151 -3.82 -2.34 -13.96
C GLU A 151 -3.92 -3.08 -12.61
N VAL A 152 -3.06 -2.69 -11.66
CA VAL A 152 -3.05 -3.25 -10.30
C VAL A 152 -4.38 -3.10 -9.55
N GLY A 153 -5.25 -2.19 -10.01
CA GLY A 153 -6.62 -2.03 -9.50
C GLY A 153 -7.45 -3.31 -9.56
N TYR A 154 -7.28 -4.12 -10.61
CA TYR A 154 -7.94 -5.44 -10.68
C TYR A 154 -7.41 -6.36 -9.59
N ALA A 155 -6.10 -6.39 -9.36
CA ALA A 155 -5.48 -7.27 -8.37
C ALA A 155 -5.95 -6.92 -6.95
N TYR A 156 -6.03 -5.64 -6.62
CA TYR A 156 -6.60 -5.20 -5.35
C TYR A 156 -8.08 -5.57 -5.23
N THR A 157 -8.89 -5.26 -6.25
CA THR A 157 -10.34 -5.53 -6.26
C THR A 157 -10.67 -7.02 -6.11
N ALA A 158 -9.88 -7.90 -6.74
CA ALA A 158 -10.06 -9.36 -6.64
C ALA A 158 -9.67 -9.91 -5.26
N SER A 159 -8.85 -9.20 -4.49
CA SER A 159 -8.21 -9.74 -3.29
C SER A 159 -9.04 -9.57 -2.01
N ASP A 160 -8.82 -10.45 -1.06
CA ASP A 160 -9.38 -10.38 0.30
C ASP A 160 -8.32 -9.95 1.32
N LEU A 161 -7.04 -10.11 0.99
CA LEU A 161 -5.89 -9.77 1.82
C LEU A 161 -4.70 -9.32 0.96
N VAL A 162 -3.93 -8.34 1.45
CA VAL A 162 -2.68 -7.90 0.82
C VAL A 162 -1.47 -8.20 1.70
N ILE A 163 -0.40 -8.78 1.14
CA ILE A 163 0.93 -8.88 1.75
C ILE A 163 1.85 -7.95 0.98
N ALA A 164 2.35 -6.89 1.63
CA ALA A 164 3.14 -5.90 0.90
C ALA A 164 4.15 -5.12 1.72
N ARG A 165 5.02 -4.40 1.00
CA ARG A 165 5.75 -3.25 1.55
C ARG A 165 4.80 -2.12 1.93
N SER A 166 5.21 -1.25 2.84
CA SER A 166 4.40 -0.12 3.32
C SER A 166 4.85 1.23 2.74
N GLY A 167 5.12 1.25 1.43
CA GLY A 167 5.34 2.50 0.69
C GLY A 167 4.09 3.39 0.68
N ALA A 168 4.26 4.70 0.55
CA ALA A 168 3.15 5.65 0.64
C ALA A 168 2.02 5.40 -0.37
N THR A 169 2.36 5.02 -1.61
CA THR A 169 1.37 4.65 -2.63
C THR A 169 0.63 3.37 -2.23
N THR A 170 1.36 2.30 -1.89
CA THR A 170 0.78 1.00 -1.52
C THR A 170 -0.19 1.11 -0.34
N ILE A 171 0.19 1.81 0.74
CA ILE A 171 -0.73 2.01 1.86
C ILE A 171 -1.97 2.82 1.46
N SER A 172 -1.83 3.79 0.54
CA SER A 172 -2.96 4.61 0.09
C SER A 172 -3.94 3.78 -0.74
N GLU A 173 -3.42 2.88 -1.58
CA GLU A 173 -4.21 1.92 -2.36
C GLU A 173 -4.92 0.92 -1.46
N ILE A 174 -4.22 0.36 -0.46
CA ILE A 174 -4.83 -0.54 0.54
C ILE A 174 -5.98 0.14 1.28
N LEU A 175 -5.81 1.40 1.67
CA LEU A 175 -6.86 2.17 2.33
C LEU A 175 -8.06 2.43 1.41
N PHE A 176 -7.80 2.75 0.13
CA PHE A 176 -8.84 2.99 -0.87
C PHE A 176 -9.70 1.76 -1.16
N PHE A 177 -9.05 0.61 -1.38
CA PHE A 177 -9.78 -0.65 -1.61
C PHE A 177 -10.33 -1.26 -0.32
N GLY A 178 -10.06 -0.66 0.84
CA GLY A 178 -10.54 -1.16 2.12
C GLY A 178 -10.00 -2.54 2.46
N LEU A 179 -8.75 -2.86 2.07
CA LEU A 179 -8.22 -4.21 2.19
C LEU A 179 -7.48 -4.39 3.52
N PRO A 180 -7.76 -5.48 4.27
CA PRO A 180 -6.86 -5.95 5.31
C PRO A 180 -5.48 -6.22 4.73
N ALA A 181 -4.42 -5.99 5.52
CA ALA A 181 -3.05 -6.22 5.05
C ALA A 181 -2.12 -6.83 6.09
N ILE A 182 -1.09 -7.54 5.61
CA ILE A 182 0.13 -7.86 6.34
C ILE A 182 1.23 -6.98 5.72
N LEU A 183 1.75 -6.03 6.50
CA LEU A 183 2.75 -5.08 6.03
C LEU A 183 4.14 -5.43 6.56
N ILE A 184 5.10 -5.54 5.63
CA ILE A 184 6.50 -5.84 5.92
C ILE A 184 7.36 -4.68 5.40
N PRO A 185 7.61 -3.62 6.19
CA PRO A 185 8.34 -2.44 5.76
C PRO A 185 9.74 -2.77 5.22
N TYR A 186 10.19 -2.03 4.21
CA TYR A 186 11.56 -2.14 3.72
C TYR A 186 12.55 -1.60 4.77
N PRO A 187 13.50 -2.41 5.27
CA PRO A 187 14.34 -2.05 6.41
C PRO A 187 15.23 -0.83 6.12
N TYR A 188 15.66 -0.66 4.87
CA TYR A 188 16.56 0.43 4.47
C TYR A 188 15.83 1.75 4.14
N ALA A 189 14.49 1.82 4.25
CA ALA A 189 13.70 3.01 3.94
C ALA A 189 13.77 4.13 5.02
N ARG A 190 14.87 4.19 5.81
CA ARG A 190 15.14 5.22 6.83
C ARG A 190 13.93 5.54 7.73
N THR A 191 13.20 4.51 8.20
CA THR A 191 12.02 4.55 9.08
C THR A 191 10.68 5.00 8.49
N HIS A 192 10.63 5.49 7.24
CA HIS A 192 9.37 6.01 6.66
C HIS A 192 8.31 4.91 6.49
N GLN A 193 8.70 3.77 5.91
CA GLN A 193 7.79 2.65 5.70
C GLN A 193 7.31 2.03 7.03
N THR A 194 8.18 1.96 8.04
CA THR A 194 7.80 1.45 9.36
C THR A 194 6.72 2.32 10.00
N LEU A 195 6.86 3.65 9.94
CA LEU A 195 5.85 4.57 10.50
C LEU A 195 4.54 4.57 9.71
N ASN A 196 4.61 4.39 8.40
CA ASN A 196 3.43 4.19 7.57
C ASN A 196 2.66 2.93 8.00
N ALA A 197 3.34 1.79 8.12
CA ALA A 197 2.70 0.54 8.55
C ALA A 197 2.19 0.65 9.99
N LYS A 198 2.97 1.29 10.88
CA LYS A 198 2.57 1.46 12.29
C LYS A 198 1.31 2.28 12.42
N LEU A 199 1.13 3.33 11.60
CA LEU A 199 -0.11 4.09 11.57
C LEU A 199 -1.32 3.21 11.20
N LEU A 200 -1.18 2.34 10.20
CA LEU A 200 -2.26 1.43 9.79
C LEU A 200 -2.53 0.37 10.87
N GLU A 201 -1.49 -0.17 11.49
CA GLU A 201 -1.62 -1.13 12.58
C GLU A 201 -2.33 -0.51 13.80
N ASP A 202 -1.93 0.69 14.21
CA ASP A 202 -2.54 1.43 15.33
C ASP A 202 -4.03 1.73 15.08
N LYS A 203 -4.43 1.84 13.81
CA LYS A 203 -5.83 2.00 13.38
C LYS A 203 -6.56 0.67 13.15
N GLY A 204 -5.89 -0.46 13.35
CA GLY A 204 -6.45 -1.80 13.18
C GLY A 204 -6.73 -2.14 11.71
N CYS A 205 -5.93 -1.64 10.78
CA CYS A 205 -6.05 -1.88 9.34
C CYS A 205 -5.15 -3.03 8.86
N CYS A 206 -4.03 -3.27 9.55
CA CYS A 206 -3.05 -4.28 9.14
C CYS A 206 -2.39 -4.98 10.34
N ILE A 207 -1.74 -6.11 10.07
CA ILE A 207 -0.71 -6.70 10.93
C ILE A 207 0.65 -6.19 10.43
N LEU A 208 1.48 -5.66 11.32
CA LEU A 208 2.83 -5.19 10.99
C LEU A 208 3.86 -6.24 11.40
N TRP A 209 4.81 -6.50 10.50
CA TRP A 209 5.98 -7.31 10.78
C TRP A 209 7.25 -6.61 10.32
N GLU A 210 8.29 -6.61 11.17
CA GLU A 210 9.63 -6.23 10.74
C GLU A 210 10.25 -7.37 9.91
N GLU A 211 10.97 -7.02 8.83
CA GLU A 211 11.48 -8.02 7.86
C GLU A 211 12.42 -9.06 8.48
N ASP A 212 13.22 -8.65 9.47
CA ASP A 212 14.14 -9.49 10.22
C ASP A 212 13.45 -10.35 11.29
N LYS A 213 12.24 -9.98 11.71
CA LYS A 213 11.46 -10.69 12.73
C LYS A 213 10.41 -11.64 12.14
N ILE A 214 10.11 -11.53 10.86
CA ILE A 214 9.14 -12.42 10.20
C ILE A 214 9.83 -13.63 9.58
N SER A 215 9.49 -14.81 10.09
CA SER A 215 9.80 -16.08 9.45
C SER A 215 8.56 -16.67 8.80
N LYS A 216 8.77 -17.81 8.14
CA LYS A 216 7.72 -18.68 7.60
C LYS A 216 6.58 -18.90 8.61
N LYS A 217 6.93 -19.21 9.86
CA LYS A 217 5.95 -19.56 10.90
C LYS A 217 5.08 -18.37 11.30
N GLU A 218 5.66 -17.18 11.45
CA GLU A 218 4.91 -15.96 11.78
C GLU A 218 3.97 -15.55 10.64
N LEU A 219 4.41 -15.67 9.38
CA LEU A 219 3.56 -15.38 8.24
C LEU A 219 2.41 -16.38 8.13
N GLU A 220 2.69 -17.68 8.27
CA GLU A 220 1.69 -18.75 8.32
C GLU A 220 0.64 -18.51 9.41
N ASN A 221 1.08 -18.23 10.64
CA ASN A 221 0.17 -17.94 11.75
C ASN A 221 -0.69 -16.70 11.49
N SER A 222 -0.11 -15.65 10.91
CA SER A 222 -0.83 -14.42 10.55
C SER A 222 -1.90 -14.69 9.50
N LEU A 223 -1.56 -15.48 8.47
CA LEU A 223 -2.47 -15.89 7.41
C LEU A 223 -3.63 -16.74 7.96
N LEU A 224 -3.33 -17.77 8.74
CA LEU A 224 -4.34 -18.65 9.33
C LEU A 224 -5.27 -17.90 10.28
N ARG A 225 -4.73 -16.95 11.07
CA ARG A 225 -5.54 -16.08 11.94
C ARG A 225 -6.54 -15.25 11.14
N LEU A 226 -6.09 -14.64 10.05
CA LEU A 226 -6.94 -13.78 9.21
C LEU A 226 -7.97 -14.61 8.43
N TYR A 227 -7.53 -15.72 7.83
CA TYR A 227 -8.38 -16.64 7.08
C TYR A 227 -9.53 -17.20 7.95
N ASN A 228 -9.22 -17.64 9.17
CA ASN A 228 -10.20 -18.24 10.08
C ASN A 228 -11.08 -17.19 10.79
N ASN A 229 -10.78 -15.89 10.70
CA ASN A 229 -11.50 -14.85 11.42
C ASN A 229 -12.10 -13.80 10.47
N LYS A 230 -13.24 -14.16 9.87
CA LYS A 230 -14.01 -13.27 8.98
C LYS A 230 -14.43 -11.95 9.67
N SER A 231 -14.70 -11.98 10.98
CA SER A 231 -15.04 -10.77 11.75
C SER A 231 -13.87 -9.79 11.80
N LEU A 232 -12.65 -10.30 12.05
CA LEU A 232 -11.42 -9.50 12.05
C LEU A 232 -11.15 -8.89 10.67
N LEU A 233 -11.26 -9.66 9.58
CA LEU A 233 -11.12 -9.13 8.21
C LEU A 233 -12.11 -8.00 7.93
N LYS A 234 -13.38 -8.18 8.28
CA LYS A 234 -14.43 -7.16 8.09
C LYS A 234 -14.15 -5.91 8.93
N GLN A 235 -13.65 -6.07 10.15
CA GLN A 235 -13.26 -4.96 11.01
C GLN A 235 -12.07 -4.19 10.42
N MET A 236 -11.02 -4.90 9.98
CA MET A 236 -9.85 -4.29 9.34
C MET A 236 -10.23 -3.52 8.08
N SER A 237 -11.08 -4.11 7.24
CA SER A 237 -11.60 -3.44 6.03
C SER A 237 -12.36 -2.15 6.34
N LYS A 238 -13.25 -2.19 7.34
CA LYS A 238 -13.98 -1.00 7.81
C LYS A 238 -13.04 0.08 8.33
N ASN A 239 -11.97 -0.30 9.03
CA ASN A 239 -10.97 0.63 9.54
C ASN A 239 -10.16 1.26 8.39
N CYS A 240 -9.79 0.49 7.36
CA CYS A 240 -9.14 1.00 6.15
C CYS A 240 -9.99 2.09 5.50
N ASN A 241 -11.27 1.80 5.24
CA ASN A 241 -12.20 2.74 4.62
C ASN A 241 -12.39 4.03 5.43
N ARG A 242 -12.38 3.94 6.78
CA ARG A 242 -12.47 5.11 7.67
C ARG A 242 -11.24 6.01 7.62
N LEU A 243 -10.06 5.46 7.33
CA LEU A 243 -8.81 6.21 7.27
C LEU A 243 -8.58 6.84 5.88
N PHE A 244 -9.22 6.32 4.84
CA PHE A 244 -9.10 6.83 3.49
C PHE A 244 -9.80 8.19 3.29
N ILE A 245 -9.23 9.04 2.42
CA ILE A 245 -9.78 10.36 2.07
C ILE A 245 -10.22 10.33 0.61
N VAL A 246 -11.54 10.27 0.40
CA VAL A 246 -12.20 9.98 -0.89
C VAL A 246 -11.89 10.99 -2.02
N ASP A 247 -11.57 12.25 -1.68
CA ASP A 247 -11.34 13.33 -2.66
C ASP A 247 -9.90 13.83 -2.71
N SER A 248 -8.91 12.97 -2.44
CA SER A 248 -7.52 13.42 -2.27
C SER A 248 -6.95 14.15 -3.49
N THR A 249 -7.23 13.64 -4.69
CA THR A 249 -6.84 14.27 -5.96
C THR A 249 -7.47 15.65 -6.13
N LYS A 250 -8.79 15.76 -5.91
CA LYS A 250 -9.52 17.03 -6.02
C LYS A 250 -9.04 18.05 -4.98
N LYS A 251 -8.90 17.64 -3.72
CA LYS A 251 -8.39 18.49 -2.64
C LYS A 251 -6.99 19.02 -2.94
N LEU A 252 -6.11 18.19 -3.50
CA LEU A 252 -4.78 18.64 -3.88
C LEU A 252 -4.81 19.59 -5.09
N ALA A 253 -5.63 19.30 -6.10
CA ALA A 253 -5.80 20.17 -7.28
C ALA A 253 -6.35 21.55 -6.90
N ASP A 254 -7.44 21.61 -6.14
CA ASP A 254 -8.04 22.86 -5.64
C ASP A 254 -7.01 23.69 -4.84
N LEU A 255 -6.15 23.00 -4.09
CA LEU A 255 -5.12 23.64 -3.29
C LEU A 255 -4.00 24.27 -4.13
N VAL A 256 -3.62 23.62 -5.23
CA VAL A 256 -2.66 24.11 -6.22
C VAL A 256 -3.24 25.29 -7.01
N GLU A 257 -4.53 25.20 -7.40
CA GLU A 257 -5.24 26.24 -8.14
C GLU A 257 -5.61 27.46 -7.27
N GLY A 258 -5.48 27.35 -5.94
CA GLY A 258 -5.78 28.44 -5.02
C GLY A 258 -7.28 28.68 -4.79
N LYS A 259 -8.13 27.71 -5.11
CA LYS A 259 -9.58 27.79 -4.87
C LYS A 259 -9.89 27.82 -3.36
N PRO A 260 -10.90 28.60 -2.91
CA PRO A 260 -11.33 28.60 -1.52
C PRO A 260 -11.84 27.20 -1.10
N ARG A 261 -11.65 26.84 0.17
CA ARG A 261 -12.13 25.55 0.71
C ARG A 261 -13.64 25.45 0.53
N ALA A 262 -14.13 24.37 -0.06
CA ALA A 262 -15.51 23.97 0.13
C ALA A 262 -15.70 23.70 1.63
N SER A 263 -16.58 24.48 2.27
CA SER A 263 -17.01 24.28 3.66
C SER A 263 -17.59 22.89 3.80
N SER A 264 -16.99 22.09 4.69
CA SER A 264 -17.48 20.79 5.17
C SER A 264 -18.75 20.94 5.97
#